data_AF-X0V547-F1
#
_entry.id   AF-X0V547-F1
#
_cell.length_a   1.000
_cell.length_b   1.000
_cell.length_c   1.000
_cell.angle_alpha   90.00
_cell.angle_beta   90.00
_cell.angle_gamma   90.00
#
_symmetry.space_group_name_H-M   'P 1'
#
loop_
_entity.id
_entity.type
_entity.pdbx_description
1 polymer ?
#
loop_
_entity_poly.entity_id
_entity_poly.type
_entity_poly.pdbx_seq_one_letter_code
_entity_poly.pdbx_strand_id
1 'polypeptide(L)'
;YCKLRGGDIVATIYQDDMKVGSEIDFETAREQEVEFPKVLRVKYACAENDYTPSVEPSVRYSLQISALSELDVEVPVNFTPDDAAKTADIMHKIAWNEFSGRGTFSVGERFMALTPADLISVEVEPGEFKRMRLTSALMVDSYIDMEAVVDRASSYTSEAVSAGTVPIESPPGNLPGATTWEFMNLPALRSKDDTLHAYIAGFGLADAWRGANVQRQIDTEWIDEGAINFPETMGDNTSELPAHARGIDNTNSFQVSVSDGDINSVTQA
;
A
#
# COMPACT_ATOMS: atom_id res chain seq x y z
N TYR A 1 -22.29 15.28 -25.09
CA TYR A 1 -21.14 14.42 -25.41
C TYR A 1 -20.11 14.63 -24.33
N CYS A 2 -19.60 13.58 -23.69
CA CYS A 2 -18.56 13.71 -22.66
C CYS A 2 -17.19 13.60 -23.34
N LYS A 3 -16.36 14.65 -23.26
CA LYS A 3 -14.98 14.63 -23.76
C LYS A 3 -14.02 14.45 -22.58
N LEU A 4 -13.01 13.59 -22.76
CA LEU A 4 -11.93 13.46 -21.79
C LEU A 4 -11.04 14.72 -21.83
N ARG A 5 -10.53 15.13 -20.67
CA ARG A 5 -9.59 16.27 -20.56
C ARG A 5 -8.19 15.85 -20.99
N GLY A 6 -7.34 16.83 -21.34
CA GLY A 6 -5.95 16.61 -21.75
C GLY A 6 -5.72 16.37 -23.23
N GLY A 7 -6.73 16.62 -24.08
CA GLY A 7 -6.61 16.49 -25.53
C GLY A 7 -5.76 17.57 -26.22
N ASP A 8 -5.84 17.62 -27.55
CA ASP A 8 -5.14 18.61 -28.35
C ASP A 8 -5.82 19.98 -28.35
N ILE A 9 -5.05 21.00 -28.74
CA ILE A 9 -5.55 22.36 -28.88
C ILE A 9 -6.49 22.41 -30.10
N VAL A 10 -7.69 22.94 -29.89
CA VAL A 10 -8.77 23.03 -30.88
C VAL A 10 -8.68 24.33 -31.68
N ALA A 11 -8.27 25.42 -31.04
CA ALA A 11 -8.15 26.72 -31.69
C ALA A 11 -7.01 27.57 -31.09
N THR A 12 -6.48 28.47 -31.90
CA THR A 12 -5.56 29.53 -31.47
C THR A 12 -6.29 30.87 -31.56
N ILE A 13 -6.24 31.65 -30.50
CA ILE A 13 -6.87 32.97 -30.38
C ILE A 13 -5.76 34.00 -30.24
N TYR A 14 -5.69 34.92 -31.19
CA TYR A 14 -4.75 36.04 -31.17
C TYR A 14 -5.39 37.25 -30.47
N GLN A 15 -4.59 38.22 -30.04
CA GLN A 15 -5.14 39.45 -29.45
C GLN A 15 -6.04 40.22 -30.44
N ASP A 16 -5.74 40.16 -31.73
CA ASP A 16 -6.55 40.77 -32.80
C ASP A 16 -7.93 40.12 -32.97
N ASP A 17 -8.11 38.88 -32.50
CA ASP A 17 -9.39 38.17 -32.53
C ASP A 17 -10.31 38.56 -31.35
N MET A 18 -9.77 39.27 -30.35
CA MET A 18 -10.51 39.73 -29.17
C MET A 18 -11.28 41.02 -29.47
N LYS A 19 -12.29 41.31 -28.65
CA LYS A 19 -13.06 42.55 -28.77
C LYS A 19 -12.13 43.76 -28.64
N VAL A 20 -12.30 44.74 -29.53
CA VAL A 20 -11.48 45.95 -29.57
C VAL A 20 -11.58 46.68 -28.23
N GLY A 21 -10.44 46.87 -27.57
CA GLY A 21 -10.35 47.52 -26.26
C GLY A 21 -10.55 46.59 -25.05
N SER A 22 -10.71 45.28 -25.26
CA SER A 22 -10.59 44.26 -24.21
C SER A 22 -9.39 43.38 -24.51
N GLU A 23 -8.27 43.67 -23.86
CA GLU A 23 -7.17 42.72 -23.75
C GLU A 23 -7.56 41.60 -22.78
N ILE A 24 -6.90 40.45 -22.88
CA ILE A 24 -7.11 39.38 -21.92
C ILE A 24 -6.66 39.83 -20.53
N ASP A 25 -7.57 39.76 -19.58
CA ASP A 25 -7.23 39.93 -18.17
C ASP A 25 -6.68 38.60 -17.66
N PHE A 26 -5.36 38.48 -17.69
CA PHE A 26 -4.65 37.28 -17.25
C PHE A 26 -4.11 37.46 -15.83
N GLU A 27 -4.85 36.90 -14.88
CA GLU A 27 -4.45 36.86 -13.48
C GLU A 27 -3.47 35.71 -13.26
N THR A 28 -2.26 36.02 -12.81
CA THR A 28 -1.28 35.02 -12.34
C THR A 28 -1.36 34.95 -10.82
N ALA A 29 -1.77 33.82 -10.24
CA ALA A 29 -1.98 33.72 -8.79
C ALA A 29 -0.69 33.60 -7.96
N ARG A 30 0.44 34.15 -8.43
CA ARG A 30 1.71 34.15 -7.68
C ARG A 30 1.60 34.86 -6.32
N GLU A 31 0.63 35.76 -6.15
CA GLU A 31 0.37 36.46 -4.89
C GLU A 31 -0.43 35.62 -3.86
N GLN A 32 -1.03 34.50 -4.26
CA GLN A 32 -1.86 33.62 -3.42
C GLN A 32 -1.26 32.22 -3.23
N GLU A 33 0.07 32.11 -3.14
CA GLU A 33 0.77 30.82 -2.99
C GLU A 33 0.30 30.00 -1.77
N VAL A 34 -0.24 30.67 -0.75
CA VAL A 34 -0.78 30.05 0.47
C VAL A 34 -2.00 29.15 0.20
N GLU A 35 -2.79 29.46 -0.83
CA GLU A 35 -4.02 28.72 -1.17
C GLU A 35 -3.75 27.43 -1.95
N PHE A 36 -2.56 27.29 -2.52
CA PHE A 36 -2.20 26.08 -3.25
C PHE A 36 -2.21 24.88 -2.30
N PRO A 37 -2.80 23.74 -2.67
CA PRO A 37 -2.75 22.56 -1.82
C PRO A 37 -1.31 22.06 -1.73
N LYS A 38 -0.76 21.95 -0.53
CA LYS A 38 0.53 21.28 -0.29
C LYS A 38 0.37 19.77 -0.31
N VAL A 39 -0.76 19.31 0.24
CA VAL A 39 -1.14 17.90 0.32
C VAL A 39 -2.52 17.75 -0.28
N LEU A 40 -2.68 16.79 -1.18
CA LEU A 40 -3.97 16.33 -1.66
C LEU A 40 -4.16 14.87 -1.26
N ARG A 41 -5.24 14.56 -0.54
CA ARG A 41 -5.56 13.19 -0.11
C ARG A 41 -6.77 12.67 -0.86
N VAL A 42 -6.67 11.47 -1.40
CA VAL A 42 -7.81 10.74 -1.96
C VAL A 42 -8.26 9.67 -0.97
N LYS A 43 -9.51 9.77 -0.52
CA LYS A 43 -10.16 8.77 0.34
C LYS A 43 -10.97 7.82 -0.56
N TYR A 44 -10.72 6.52 -0.44
CA TYR A 44 -11.31 5.48 -1.28
C TYR A 44 -11.53 4.19 -0.50
N ALA A 45 -12.36 3.29 -1.03
CA ALA A 45 -12.46 1.91 -0.54
C ALA A 45 -11.44 1.03 -1.27
N CYS A 46 -10.52 0.40 -0.52
CA CYS A 46 -9.45 -0.40 -1.12
C CYS A 46 -9.94 -1.77 -1.55
N ALA A 47 -9.97 -2.03 -2.87
CA ALA A 47 -10.43 -3.31 -3.41
C ALA A 47 -9.53 -4.50 -3.03
N GLU A 48 -8.27 -4.25 -2.68
CA GLU A 48 -7.27 -5.26 -2.30
C GLU A 48 -7.26 -5.56 -0.81
N ASN A 49 -7.91 -4.73 0.01
CA ASN A 49 -7.94 -4.83 1.47
C ASN A 49 -9.37 -4.87 2.02
N ASP A 50 -10.17 -5.79 1.48
CA ASP A 50 -11.56 -6.04 1.90
C ASP A 50 -12.44 -4.78 1.94
N TYR A 51 -12.24 -3.88 0.98
CA TYR A 51 -12.97 -2.61 0.86
C TYR A 51 -12.84 -1.69 2.09
N THR A 52 -11.78 -1.88 2.88
CA THR A 52 -11.49 -1.04 4.03
C THR A 52 -11.24 0.41 3.57
N PRO A 53 -11.83 1.41 4.23
CA PRO A 53 -11.54 2.82 3.95
C PRO A 53 -10.05 3.10 4.06
N SER A 54 -9.47 3.58 2.97
CA SER A 54 -8.04 3.83 2.83
C SER A 54 -7.81 5.23 2.25
N VAL A 55 -6.61 5.77 2.47
CA VAL A 55 -6.27 7.14 2.08
C VAL A 55 -4.91 7.15 1.42
N GLU A 56 -4.82 7.68 0.21
CA GLU A 56 -3.56 7.89 -0.50
C GLU A 56 -3.26 9.39 -0.63
N PRO A 57 -2.11 9.88 -0.12
CA PRO A 57 -1.71 11.27 -0.25
C PRO A 57 -0.80 11.50 -1.48
N SER A 58 -0.97 12.65 -2.12
CA SER A 58 0.02 13.27 -2.99
C SER A 58 0.58 14.52 -2.30
N VAL A 59 1.89 14.58 -2.13
CA VAL A 59 2.57 15.67 -1.40
C VAL A 59 3.59 16.35 -2.30
N ARG A 60 3.64 17.69 -2.27
CA ARG A 60 4.74 18.45 -2.87
C ARG A 60 5.76 18.87 -1.82
N TYR A 61 6.99 18.38 -1.98
CA TYR A 61 8.14 18.79 -1.17
C TYR A 61 8.99 19.74 -2.01
N SER A 62 8.85 21.06 -1.78
CA SER A 62 9.78 22.05 -2.32
C SER A 62 10.14 23.04 -1.23
N LEU A 63 11.42 23.44 -1.20
CA LEU A 63 11.97 24.43 -0.27
C LEU A 63 11.35 25.83 -0.45
N GLN A 64 10.72 26.10 -1.60
CA GLN A 64 10.12 27.39 -1.94
C GLN A 64 8.61 27.46 -1.69
N ILE A 65 7.94 26.34 -1.42
CA ILE A 65 6.49 26.32 -1.26
C ILE A 65 6.13 26.67 0.19
N SER A 66 5.55 27.85 0.39
CA SER A 66 5.02 28.32 1.69
C SER A 66 3.58 27.86 1.96
N ALA A 67 2.99 27.10 1.03
CA ALA A 67 1.61 26.61 1.10
C ALA A 67 1.34 25.76 2.34
N LEU A 68 0.24 26.06 3.03
CA LEU A 68 -0.23 25.36 4.23
C LEU A 68 -1.52 24.57 4.00
N SER A 69 -2.13 24.71 2.83
CA SER A 69 -3.44 24.15 2.54
C SER A 69 -3.38 22.63 2.32
N GLU A 70 -4.38 21.92 2.83
CA GLU A 70 -4.62 20.50 2.58
C GLU A 70 -5.98 20.34 1.92
N LEU A 71 -6.07 19.48 0.90
CA LEU A 71 -7.30 19.19 0.17
C LEU A 71 -7.63 17.69 0.27
N ASP A 72 -8.76 17.38 0.87
CA ASP A 72 -9.29 16.02 0.94
C ASP A 72 -10.37 15.84 -0.13
N VAL A 73 -10.21 14.80 -0.96
CA VAL A 73 -11.18 14.39 -1.97
C VAL A 73 -11.70 13.00 -1.62
N GLU A 74 -13.01 12.87 -1.46
CA GLU A 74 -13.65 11.59 -1.19
C GLU A 74 -14.25 11.02 -2.47
N VAL A 75 -13.85 9.80 -2.83
CA VAL A 75 -14.34 9.10 -4.01
C VAL A 75 -15.10 7.85 -3.56
N PRO A 76 -16.44 7.80 -3.76
CA PRO A 76 -17.26 6.66 -3.36
C PRO A 76 -17.18 5.51 -4.39
N VAL A 77 -15.97 5.23 -4.88
CA VAL A 77 -15.68 4.19 -5.86
C VAL A 77 -14.47 3.41 -5.36
N ASN A 78 -14.44 2.12 -5.68
CA ASN A 78 -13.40 1.23 -5.23
C ASN A 78 -12.18 1.40 -6.14
N PHE A 79 -11.01 1.60 -5.53
CA PHE A 79 -9.74 1.70 -6.25
C PHE A 79 -8.75 0.66 -5.73
N THR A 80 -7.79 0.31 -6.58
CA THR A 80 -6.52 -0.24 -6.13
C THR A 80 -5.69 0.88 -5.48
N PRO A 81 -4.76 0.57 -4.56
CA PRO A 81 -3.90 1.59 -3.98
C PRO A 81 -3.14 2.42 -5.03
N ASP A 82 -2.66 1.77 -6.09
CA ASP A 82 -1.94 2.44 -7.17
C ASP A 82 -2.84 3.38 -7.99
N ASP A 83 -4.08 2.98 -8.26
CA ASP A 83 -5.03 3.85 -8.98
C ASP A 83 -5.40 5.08 -8.15
N ALA A 84 -5.56 4.91 -6.84
CA ALA A 84 -5.79 6.01 -5.91
C ALA A 84 -4.58 6.97 -5.85
N ALA A 85 -3.35 6.44 -5.80
CA ALA A 85 -2.12 7.23 -5.82
C ALA A 85 -1.96 8.04 -7.13
N LYS A 86 -2.20 7.40 -8.29
CA LYS A 86 -2.19 8.09 -9.60
C LYS A 86 -3.26 9.17 -9.69
N THR A 87 -4.45 8.88 -9.19
CA THR A 87 -5.57 9.84 -9.17
C THR A 87 -5.24 11.05 -8.30
N ALA A 88 -4.68 10.82 -7.10
CA ALA A 88 -4.25 11.89 -6.20
C ALA A 88 -3.19 12.78 -6.88
N ASP A 89 -2.19 12.18 -7.53
CA ASP A 89 -1.15 12.93 -8.24
C ASP A 89 -1.68 13.72 -9.45
N ILE A 90 -2.56 13.13 -10.27
CA ILE A 90 -3.20 13.82 -11.40
C ILE A 90 -4.03 15.00 -10.91
N MET A 91 -4.90 14.79 -9.91
CA MET A 91 -5.73 15.88 -9.35
C MET A 91 -4.86 16.98 -8.75
N HIS A 92 -3.77 16.61 -8.08
CA HIS A 92 -2.85 17.56 -7.48
C HIS A 92 -2.11 18.39 -8.53
N LYS A 93 -1.66 17.76 -9.63
CA LYS A 93 -1.10 18.46 -10.79
C LYS A 93 -2.11 19.42 -11.43
N ILE A 94 -3.35 18.96 -11.67
CA ILE A 94 -4.39 19.79 -12.28
C ILE A 94 -4.67 21.02 -11.41
N ALA A 95 -4.91 20.83 -10.11
CA ALA A 95 -5.16 21.93 -9.18
C ALA A 95 -4.05 22.99 -9.24
N TRP A 96 -2.79 22.58 -9.15
CA TRP A 96 -1.65 23.50 -9.23
C TRP A 96 -1.58 24.28 -10.54
N ASN A 97 -1.89 23.65 -11.68
CA ASN A 97 -1.89 24.36 -12.96
C ASN A 97 -3.08 25.31 -13.07
N GLU A 98 -4.26 24.93 -12.61
CA GLU A 98 -5.45 25.81 -12.65
C GLU A 98 -5.29 27.03 -11.73
N PHE A 99 -4.64 26.87 -10.57
CA PHE A 99 -4.28 28.00 -9.72
C PHE A 99 -3.16 28.85 -10.31
N SER A 100 -2.32 28.32 -11.22
CA SER A 100 -1.20 29.11 -11.76
C SER A 100 -1.63 30.31 -12.61
N GLY A 101 -2.82 30.27 -13.22
CA GLY A 101 -3.38 31.43 -13.88
C GLY A 101 -4.78 31.23 -14.45
N ARG A 102 -5.52 32.33 -14.53
CA ARG A 102 -6.86 32.43 -15.09
C ARG A 102 -6.92 33.59 -16.07
N GLY A 103 -7.70 33.44 -17.12
CA GLY A 103 -7.86 34.45 -18.16
C GLY A 103 -9.33 34.73 -18.40
N THR A 104 -9.71 36.00 -18.43
CA THR A 104 -11.04 36.44 -18.88
C THR A 104 -10.88 37.32 -20.11
N PHE A 105 -11.64 37.03 -21.17
CA PHE A 105 -11.57 37.77 -22.43
C PHE A 105 -12.83 37.56 -23.27
N SER A 106 -13.10 38.46 -24.21
CA SER A 106 -14.26 38.38 -25.10
C SER A 106 -13.81 38.24 -26.55
N VAL A 107 -14.38 37.30 -27.29
CA VAL A 107 -14.07 37.04 -28.71
C VAL A 107 -15.30 37.20 -29.60
N GLY A 108 -15.08 37.40 -30.90
CA GLY A 108 -16.16 37.46 -31.89
C GLY A 108 -16.81 36.11 -32.22
N GLU A 109 -17.90 36.15 -32.98
CA GLU A 109 -18.71 34.98 -33.38
C GLU A 109 -17.95 33.89 -34.15
N ARG A 110 -16.76 34.19 -34.69
CA ARG A 110 -15.88 33.19 -35.34
C ARG A 110 -15.60 31.98 -34.44
N PHE A 111 -15.58 32.19 -33.13
CA PHE A 111 -15.28 31.15 -32.13
C PHE A 111 -16.53 30.57 -31.48
N MET A 112 -17.72 30.77 -32.06
CA MET A 112 -19.00 30.25 -31.54
C MET A 112 -19.08 28.73 -31.43
N ALA A 113 -18.24 28.01 -32.19
CA ALA A 113 -18.14 26.55 -32.09
C ALA A 113 -17.40 26.07 -30.82
N LEU A 114 -16.68 26.96 -30.12
CA LEU A 114 -15.98 26.61 -28.88
C LEU A 114 -16.97 26.35 -27.76
N THR A 115 -16.74 25.27 -27.03
CA THR A 115 -17.56 24.84 -25.90
C THR A 115 -16.73 24.80 -24.62
N PRO A 116 -17.37 24.89 -23.45
CA PRO A 116 -16.68 24.64 -22.19
C PRO A 116 -15.94 23.29 -22.22
N ALA A 117 -14.76 23.26 -21.60
CA ALA A 117 -13.77 22.19 -21.64
C ALA A 117 -12.94 22.03 -22.93
N ASP A 118 -13.19 22.80 -24.00
CA ASP A 118 -12.28 22.84 -25.13
C ASP A 118 -10.94 23.51 -24.75
N LEU A 119 -9.88 23.07 -25.43
CA LEU A 119 -8.50 23.50 -25.20
C LEU A 119 -8.10 24.49 -26.28
N ILE A 120 -7.55 25.62 -25.87
CA ILE A 120 -7.19 26.74 -26.74
C ILE A 120 -5.77 27.20 -26.46
N SER A 121 -5.14 27.75 -27.49
CA SER A 121 -3.90 28.51 -27.36
C SER A 121 -4.25 29.99 -27.41
N VAL A 122 -4.06 30.72 -26.32
CA VAL A 122 -4.40 32.14 -26.24
C VAL A 122 -3.13 32.96 -26.18
N GLU A 123 -3.06 34.00 -27.01
CA GLU A 123 -2.02 35.02 -26.95
C GLU A 123 -2.29 35.94 -25.75
N VAL A 124 -1.48 35.80 -24.70
CA VAL A 124 -1.61 36.60 -23.47
C VAL A 124 -0.93 37.96 -23.62
N GLU A 125 0.28 37.94 -24.17
CA GLU A 125 1.03 39.11 -24.60
C GLU A 125 1.43 38.91 -26.07
N PRO A 126 1.73 39.98 -26.85
CA PRO A 126 2.12 39.84 -28.25
C PRO A 126 3.28 38.84 -28.43
N GLY A 127 3.02 37.71 -29.09
CA GLY A 127 3.96 36.61 -29.29
C GLY A 127 4.09 35.59 -28.15
N GLU A 128 3.41 35.78 -27.00
CA GLU A 128 3.36 34.84 -25.89
C GLU A 128 2.04 34.05 -25.88
N PHE A 129 2.12 32.75 -26.16
CA PHE A 129 0.96 31.86 -26.17
C PHE A 129 0.92 30.97 -24.93
N LYS A 130 -0.25 30.88 -24.30
CA LYS A 130 -0.52 29.93 -23.23
C LYS A 130 -1.60 28.93 -23.64
N ARG A 131 -1.38 27.68 -23.26
CA ARG A 131 -2.39 26.63 -23.36
C ARG A 131 -3.38 26.81 -22.21
N MET A 132 -4.65 27.00 -22.56
CA MET A 132 -5.72 27.22 -21.59
C MET A 132 -6.92 26.33 -21.92
N ARG A 133 -7.68 25.96 -20.89
CA ARG A 133 -8.93 25.22 -21.00
C ARG A 133 -10.09 26.13 -20.67
N LEU A 134 -11.09 26.18 -21.55
CA LEU A 134 -12.30 26.96 -21.31
C LEU A 134 -13.09 26.39 -20.13
N THR A 135 -13.48 27.26 -19.21
CA THR A 135 -14.41 26.97 -18.10
C THR A 135 -15.80 27.50 -18.40
N SER A 136 -15.88 28.66 -19.06
CA SER A 136 -17.14 29.30 -19.45
C SER A 136 -17.01 29.91 -20.85
N ALA A 137 -18.12 29.92 -21.59
CA ALA A 137 -18.26 30.59 -22.88
C ALA A 137 -19.73 31.04 -23.00
N LEU A 138 -19.98 32.35 -22.82
CA LEU A 138 -21.32 32.93 -22.77
C LEU A 138 -21.46 33.99 -23.85
N MET A 139 -22.54 33.90 -24.64
CA MET A 139 -22.82 34.90 -25.67
C MET A 139 -23.48 36.14 -25.07
N VAL A 140 -22.86 37.30 -25.24
CA VAL A 140 -23.32 38.60 -24.75
C VAL A 140 -23.14 39.65 -25.86
N ASP A 141 -24.22 40.29 -26.28
CA ASP A 141 -24.20 41.41 -27.24
C ASP A 141 -23.32 41.19 -28.50
N SER A 142 -23.45 40.01 -29.12
CA SER A 142 -22.68 39.56 -30.32
C SER A 142 -21.20 39.21 -30.10
N TYR A 143 -20.76 39.20 -28.85
CA TYR A 143 -19.47 38.65 -28.43
C TYR A 143 -19.67 37.40 -27.57
N ILE A 144 -18.60 36.65 -27.37
CA ILE A 144 -18.57 35.49 -26.49
C ILE A 144 -17.58 35.80 -25.39
N ASP A 145 -18.10 36.01 -24.18
CA ASP A 145 -17.32 36.15 -22.97
C ASP A 145 -16.82 34.78 -22.54
N MET A 146 -15.50 34.63 -22.50
CA MET A 146 -14.81 33.39 -22.20
C MET A 146 -14.04 33.52 -20.91
N GLU A 147 -14.13 32.47 -20.10
CA GLU A 147 -13.27 32.24 -18.95
C GLU A 147 -12.43 31.01 -19.23
N ALA A 148 -11.14 31.10 -18.96
CA ALA A 148 -10.22 30.00 -19.18
C ALA A 148 -9.22 29.87 -18.01
N VAL A 149 -8.77 28.64 -17.78
CA VAL A 149 -7.74 28.31 -16.79
C VAL A 149 -6.54 27.70 -17.48
N VAL A 150 -5.34 27.93 -16.94
CA VAL A 150 -4.11 27.35 -17.50
C VAL A 150 -4.18 25.82 -17.45
N ASP A 151 -3.82 25.19 -18.56
CA ASP A 151 -3.82 23.74 -18.72
C ASP A 151 -2.45 23.22 -19.16
N ARG A 152 -2.11 22.01 -18.69
CA ARG A 152 -0.89 21.33 -19.11
C ARG A 152 -1.18 19.85 -19.39
N ALA A 153 -0.86 19.40 -20.61
CA ALA A 153 -1.13 18.03 -21.06
C ALA A 153 -0.50 16.95 -20.15
N SER A 154 0.73 17.18 -19.66
CA SER A 154 1.41 16.24 -18.76
C SER A 154 0.78 16.11 -17.36
N SER A 155 -0.25 16.90 -17.05
CA SER A 155 -0.97 16.81 -15.76
C SER A 155 -1.92 15.63 -15.71
N TYR A 156 -2.36 15.15 -16.87
CA TYR A 156 -3.34 14.07 -17.00
C TYR A 156 -2.70 12.67 -17.02
N THR A 157 -1.39 12.59 -16.78
CA THR A 157 -0.64 11.34 -16.73
C THR A 157 0.17 11.24 -15.43
N SER A 158 0.21 10.03 -14.85
CA SER A 158 0.94 9.73 -13.63
C SER A 158 1.45 8.29 -13.64
N GLU A 159 2.66 8.11 -13.13
CA GLU A 159 3.30 6.81 -12.86
C GLU A 159 3.47 6.60 -11.34
N ALA A 160 2.71 7.32 -10.52
CA ALA A 160 2.74 7.15 -9.07
C ALA A 160 2.35 5.71 -8.69
N VAL A 161 3.01 5.20 -7.65
CA VAL A 161 2.80 3.87 -7.07
C VAL A 161 2.52 4.06 -5.59
N SER A 162 1.55 3.35 -5.05
CA SER A 162 1.28 3.35 -3.62
C SER A 162 2.45 2.72 -2.85
N ALA A 163 2.62 3.11 -1.59
CA ALA A 163 3.55 2.44 -0.68
C ALA A 163 3.12 1.00 -0.34
N GLY A 164 1.95 0.56 -0.81
CA GLY A 164 1.39 -0.76 -0.61
C GLY A 164 0.61 -0.87 0.70
N THR A 165 -0.36 -1.78 0.73
CA THR A 165 -1.04 -2.15 1.98
C THR A 165 -0.28 -3.31 2.61
N VAL A 166 0.02 -3.22 3.91
CA VAL A 166 0.58 -4.36 4.65
C VAL A 166 -0.50 -5.44 4.74
N PRO A 167 -0.26 -6.67 4.24
CA PRO A 167 -1.25 -7.72 4.31
C PRO A 167 -1.61 -8.00 5.77
N ILE A 168 -2.90 -8.05 6.06
CA ILE A 168 -3.40 -8.44 7.39
C ILE A 168 -3.03 -9.91 7.57
N GLU A 169 -2.10 -10.21 8.48
CA GLU A 169 -1.80 -11.59 8.85
C GLU A 169 -3.09 -12.25 9.35
N SER A 170 -3.43 -13.40 8.75
CA SER A 170 -4.55 -14.19 9.24
C SER A 170 -4.27 -14.60 10.68
N PRO A 171 -5.25 -14.48 11.60
CA PRO A 171 -5.04 -14.91 12.98
C PRO A 171 -4.63 -16.39 13.00
N PRO A 172 -3.65 -16.78 13.85
CA PRO A 172 -3.25 -18.17 13.96
C PRO A 172 -4.48 -19.03 14.30
N GLY A 173 -4.54 -20.23 13.73
CA GLY A 173 -5.64 -21.16 14.01
C GLY A 173 -5.76 -21.42 15.51
N ASN A 174 -6.99 -21.49 16.03
CA ASN A 174 -7.25 -21.71 17.47
C ASN A 174 -7.51 -23.18 17.82
N LEU A 175 -7.43 -24.10 16.86
CA LEU A 175 -7.72 -25.52 17.10
C LEU A 175 -6.42 -26.25 17.48
N PRO A 176 -6.22 -26.62 18.76
CA PRO A 176 -5.04 -27.39 19.15
C PRO A 176 -5.03 -28.73 18.39
N GLY A 177 -3.90 -29.01 17.73
CA GLY A 177 -3.68 -30.27 17.03
C GLY A 177 -3.48 -31.44 18.00
N ALA A 178 -3.40 -32.66 17.45
CA ALA A 178 -3.07 -33.84 18.24
C ALA A 178 -1.65 -33.74 18.84
N THR A 179 -1.48 -34.29 20.04
CA THR A 179 -0.18 -34.44 20.70
C THR A 179 0.47 -35.76 20.30
N THR A 180 1.70 -35.71 19.81
CA THR A 180 2.57 -36.89 19.67
C THR A 180 3.54 -36.91 20.85
N TRP A 181 3.77 -38.08 21.44
CA TRP A 181 4.63 -38.22 22.61
C TRP A 181 5.36 -39.57 22.59
N GLU A 182 6.51 -39.62 23.26
CA GLU A 182 7.34 -40.83 23.38
C GLU A 182 7.79 -41.03 24.83
N PHE A 183 7.71 -42.28 25.30
CA PHE A 183 8.21 -42.68 26.62
C PHE A 183 9.61 -43.28 26.49
N MET A 184 10.60 -42.60 27.05
CA MET A 184 12.01 -42.96 26.87
C MET A 184 12.57 -43.65 28.13
N ASN A 185 12.86 -44.95 27.98
CA ASN A 185 13.59 -45.73 28.99
C ASN A 185 15.10 -45.56 28.79
N LEU A 186 15.61 -44.43 29.26
CA LEU A 186 17.03 -44.04 29.13
C LEU A 186 17.69 -43.93 30.51
N PRO A 187 19.03 -44.09 30.60
CA PRO A 187 19.79 -43.67 31.77
C PRO A 187 19.61 -42.17 32.06
N ALA A 188 19.92 -41.74 33.29
CA ALA A 188 19.92 -40.33 33.65
C ALA A 188 20.85 -39.52 32.72
N LEU A 189 20.27 -38.54 32.00
CA LEU A 189 21.00 -37.68 31.05
C LEU A 189 21.72 -36.53 31.76
N ARG A 190 21.25 -36.16 32.95
CA ARG A 190 21.80 -35.08 33.79
C ARG A 190 22.02 -35.61 35.19
N SER A 191 23.10 -35.19 35.85
CA SER A 191 23.37 -35.58 37.24
C SER A 191 22.27 -35.18 38.24
N LYS A 192 21.46 -34.17 37.90
CA LYS A 192 20.30 -33.77 38.71
C LYS A 192 19.13 -34.76 38.62
N ASP A 193 19.08 -35.56 37.55
CA ASP A 193 18.04 -36.55 37.31
C ASP A 193 18.48 -37.96 37.79
N ASP A 194 19.49 -38.04 38.65
CA ASP A 194 20.01 -39.30 39.23
C ASP A 194 19.08 -39.81 40.35
N THR A 195 17.82 -40.00 39.99
CA THR A 195 16.71 -40.50 40.82
C THR A 195 15.78 -41.37 39.95
N LEU A 196 14.81 -42.06 40.56
CA LEU A 196 13.88 -42.92 39.84
C LEU A 196 12.84 -42.08 39.06
N HIS A 197 13.20 -41.69 37.83
CA HIS A 197 12.32 -40.99 36.89
C HIS A 197 12.41 -41.61 35.49
N ALA A 198 11.41 -41.32 34.66
CA ALA A 198 11.43 -41.62 33.23
C ALA A 198 11.42 -40.32 32.44
N TYR A 199 12.05 -40.33 31.25
CA TYR A 199 12.00 -39.21 30.34
C TYR A 199 10.80 -39.35 29.40
N ILE A 200 10.10 -38.25 29.18
CA ILE A 200 8.98 -38.17 28.25
C ILE A 200 9.22 -36.95 27.37
N ALA A 201 9.06 -37.11 26.07
CA ALA A 201 9.09 -36.02 25.11
C ALA A 201 7.74 -35.96 24.39
N GLY A 202 7.33 -34.78 23.96
CA GLY A 202 6.12 -34.62 23.16
C GLY A 202 6.01 -33.25 22.52
N PHE A 203 5.27 -33.20 21.42
CA PHE A 203 4.99 -31.99 20.65
C PHE A 203 3.60 -32.06 20.02
N GLY A 204 3.10 -30.91 19.59
CA GLY A 204 1.83 -30.81 18.87
C GLY A 204 2.03 -30.78 17.36
N LEU A 205 1.11 -31.39 16.61
CA LEU A 205 1.12 -31.35 15.14
C LEU A 205 0.59 -30.04 14.54
N ALA A 206 0.14 -29.09 15.35
CA ALA A 206 -0.39 -27.80 14.89
C ALA A 206 0.09 -26.64 15.75
N ASP A 207 0.24 -25.46 15.14
CA ASP A 207 0.73 -24.21 15.77
C ASP A 207 -0.08 -23.76 16.99
N ALA A 208 -1.33 -24.20 17.08
CA ALA A 208 -2.25 -23.90 18.16
C ALA A 208 -2.02 -24.76 19.42
N TRP A 209 -1.09 -25.71 19.40
CA TRP A 209 -0.79 -26.58 20.54
C TRP A 209 -0.21 -25.78 21.72
N ARG A 210 -0.56 -26.15 22.95
CA ARG A 210 -0.25 -25.40 24.18
C ARG A 210 0.34 -26.27 25.29
N GLY A 211 0.85 -27.45 24.93
CA GLY A 211 1.31 -28.43 25.90
C GLY A 211 0.37 -29.61 26.08
N ALA A 212 0.79 -30.54 26.94
CA ALA A 212 0.04 -31.73 27.29
C ALA A 212 0.28 -32.11 28.76
N ASN A 213 -0.76 -32.59 29.44
CA ASN A 213 -0.62 -33.16 30.77
C ASN A 213 -0.30 -34.65 30.67
N VAL A 214 0.64 -35.11 31.50
CA VAL A 214 1.04 -36.50 31.59
C VAL A 214 0.41 -37.11 32.83
N GLN A 215 -0.41 -38.14 32.61
CA GLN A 215 -1.08 -38.88 33.66
C GLN A 215 -0.73 -40.35 33.56
N ARG A 216 -0.55 -40.99 34.71
CA ARG A 216 -0.34 -42.44 34.79
C ARG A 216 -1.53 -43.08 35.48
N GLN A 217 -2.06 -44.12 34.85
CA GLN A 217 -3.11 -44.93 35.45
C GLN A 217 -2.51 -46.05 36.30
N ILE A 218 -2.97 -46.20 37.52
CA ILE A 218 -2.73 -47.38 38.37
C ILE A 218 -4.09 -47.96 38.74
N ASP A 219 -4.35 -49.20 38.35
CA ASP A 219 -5.66 -49.85 38.48
C ASP A 219 -6.79 -49.00 37.86
N THR A 220 -7.55 -48.28 38.69
CA THR A 220 -8.66 -47.40 38.27
C THR A 220 -8.42 -45.93 38.54
N GLU A 221 -7.29 -45.58 39.16
CA GLU A 221 -6.96 -44.21 39.54
C GLU A 221 -5.97 -43.59 38.54
N TRP A 222 -6.20 -42.32 38.19
CA TRP A 222 -5.30 -41.51 37.38
C TRP A 222 -4.51 -40.58 38.29
N ILE A 223 -3.18 -40.62 38.14
CA ILE A 223 -2.25 -39.78 38.91
C ILE A 223 -1.57 -38.82 37.94
N ASP A 224 -1.58 -37.53 38.27
CA ASP A 224 -0.84 -36.50 37.54
C ASP A 224 0.66 -36.61 37.83
N GLU A 225 1.45 -36.88 36.79
CA GLU A 225 2.92 -37.02 36.89
C GLU A 225 3.65 -35.74 36.46
N GLY A 226 3.04 -34.94 35.59
CA GLY A 226 3.61 -33.68 35.13
C GLY A 226 2.94 -33.10 33.89
N ALA A 227 3.59 -32.12 33.28
CA ALA A 227 3.12 -31.49 32.05
C ALA A 227 4.28 -31.17 31.11
N ILE A 228 4.04 -31.35 29.81
CA ILE A 228 4.88 -30.90 28.72
C ILE A 228 4.40 -29.49 28.35
N ASN A 229 5.20 -28.47 28.64
CA ASN A 229 4.80 -27.06 28.49
C ASN A 229 5.29 -26.44 27.18
N PHE A 230 6.27 -27.06 26.53
CA PHE A 230 6.89 -26.60 25.29
C PHE A 230 7.04 -27.78 24.33
N PRO A 231 6.95 -27.57 23.02
CA PRO A 231 7.12 -28.64 22.05
C PRO A 231 8.59 -29.09 22.06
N GLU A 232 8.80 -30.39 22.24
CA GLU A 232 10.14 -30.98 22.19
C GLU A 232 10.53 -31.33 20.75
N THR A 233 11.80 -31.15 20.39
CA THR A 233 12.33 -31.55 19.08
C THR A 233 12.43 -33.07 19.00
N MET A 234 11.58 -33.68 18.18
CA MET A 234 11.50 -35.13 17.98
C MET A 234 11.73 -35.50 16.52
N GLY A 235 12.18 -36.73 16.27
CA GLY A 235 12.41 -37.21 14.92
C GLY A 235 12.59 -38.72 14.85
N ASP A 236 12.47 -39.24 13.64
CA ASP A 236 12.57 -40.66 13.32
C ASP A 236 13.89 -40.97 12.63
N ASN A 237 14.55 -42.06 13.04
CA ASN A 237 15.70 -42.58 12.31
C ASN A 237 15.23 -43.16 10.96
N THR A 238 15.79 -42.66 9.87
CA THR A 238 15.43 -43.08 8.50
C THR A 238 16.46 -44.03 7.87
N SER A 239 17.52 -44.36 8.60
CA SER A 239 18.63 -45.20 8.12
C SER A 239 18.91 -46.39 9.03
N GLU A 240 19.55 -47.42 8.50
CA GLU A 240 19.99 -48.57 9.32
C GLU A 240 20.99 -48.11 10.39
N LEU A 241 20.76 -48.50 11.64
CA LEU A 241 21.67 -48.19 12.75
C LEU A 241 22.84 -49.20 12.75
N PRO A 242 24.09 -48.78 12.47
CA PRO A 242 25.22 -49.70 12.43
C PRO A 242 25.59 -50.22 13.81
N ALA A 243 26.13 -51.44 13.85
CA ALA A 243 26.58 -52.03 15.12
C ALA A 243 27.83 -51.34 15.65
N HIS A 244 27.87 -51.09 16.96
CA HIS A 244 29.03 -50.52 17.67
C HIS A 244 29.28 -51.30 18.97
N ALA A 245 30.55 -51.34 19.41
CA ALA A 245 30.93 -51.92 20.68
C ALA A 245 30.38 -51.08 21.86
N ARG A 246 30.47 -51.56 23.10
CA ARG A 246 29.96 -50.78 24.25
C ARG A 246 30.67 -49.42 24.34
N GLY A 247 29.90 -48.33 24.46
CA GLY A 247 30.42 -46.97 24.62
C GLY A 247 29.78 -45.98 23.64
N ILE A 248 30.28 -44.74 23.66
CA ILE A 248 29.88 -43.70 22.71
C ILE A 248 30.46 -44.03 21.33
N ASP A 249 29.60 -44.03 20.32
CA ASP A 249 29.99 -44.25 18.93
C ASP A 249 30.34 -42.92 18.27
N ASN A 250 31.63 -42.73 17.95
CA ASN A 250 32.14 -41.56 17.22
C ASN A 250 32.47 -41.89 15.75
N THR A 251 32.16 -43.10 15.28
CA THR A 251 32.59 -43.60 13.96
C THR A 251 31.43 -43.72 13.00
N ASN A 252 30.26 -44.17 13.49
CA ASN A 252 29.09 -44.34 12.64
C ASN A 252 28.24 -43.06 12.58
N SER A 253 27.53 -42.91 11.47
CA SER A 253 26.56 -41.83 11.25
C SER A 253 25.24 -42.42 10.75
N PHE A 254 24.13 -41.83 11.18
CA PHE A 254 22.79 -42.18 10.73
C PHE A 254 22.00 -40.90 10.39
N GLN A 255 20.92 -41.05 9.61
CA GLN A 255 20.05 -39.97 9.19
C GLN A 255 18.78 -39.95 10.04
N VAL A 256 18.34 -38.74 10.42
CA VAL A 256 17.12 -38.51 11.20
C VAL A 256 16.24 -37.52 10.44
N SER A 257 14.96 -37.82 10.37
CA SER A 257 13.93 -36.88 9.93
C SER A 257 13.31 -36.22 11.15
N VAL A 258 13.46 -34.91 11.30
CA VAL A 258 12.92 -34.13 12.43
C VAL A 258 11.60 -33.49 12.03
N SER A 259 10.61 -33.53 12.93
CA SER A 259 9.27 -32.96 12.68
C SER A 259 9.22 -31.44 12.85
N ASP A 260 9.95 -30.90 13.82
CA ASP A 260 10.08 -29.46 14.09
C ASP A 260 11.31 -29.16 14.97
N GLY A 261 11.94 -28.00 14.77
CA GLY A 261 13.11 -27.51 15.52
C GLY A 261 14.50 -27.91 14.97
N ASP A 262 15.54 -27.35 15.61
CA ASP A 262 16.94 -27.52 15.21
C ASP A 262 17.67 -28.56 16.07
N ILE A 263 18.49 -29.40 15.44
CA ILE A 263 19.37 -30.34 16.15
C ILE A 263 20.61 -29.58 16.64
N ASN A 264 20.87 -29.65 17.94
CA ASN A 264 22.06 -29.06 18.54
C ASN A 264 23.20 -30.08 18.68
N SER A 265 24.42 -29.67 18.33
CA SER A 265 25.61 -30.49 18.56
C SER A 265 25.98 -30.49 20.05
N VAL A 266 26.15 -31.66 20.63
CA VAL A 266 26.76 -31.79 21.96
C VAL A 266 28.22 -32.21 21.79
N THR A 267 29.14 -31.37 22.26
CA THR A 267 30.57 -31.71 22.38
C THR A 267 30.84 -32.22 23.78
N GLN A 268 31.67 -33.27 23.88
CA GLN A 268 32.08 -33.84 25.16
C GLN A 268 32.90 -32.83 25.98
N ALA A 269 32.72 -32.84 27.30
CA ALA A 269 33.63 -32.22 28.28
C ALA A 269 34.67 -33.24 28.75
#